data_AF-A0A7V4G7K2-F1
#
_entry.id   AF-A0A7V4G7K2-F1
#
_cell.length_a   1.000
_cell.length_b   1.000
_cell.length_c   1.000
_cell.angle_alpha   90.00
_cell.angle_beta   90.00
_cell.angle_gamma   90.00
#
_symmetry.space_group_name_H-M   'P 1'
#
loop_
_entity.id
_entity.type
_entity.pdbx_description
1 polymer ?
#
loop_
_entity_poly.entity_id
_entity_poly.type
_entity_poly.pdbx_seq_one_letter_code
_entity_poly.pdbx_strand_id
1 'polypeptide(L)'
;GAVAFTDARLLAFPVRSQVAPFVWVTCPGVLTRLGRDLKLAGLDYHVPVGGPAQEDGFIPLRGTFEQNQIILEDLAVTREESPEFSQELTTTFANLAPQVDRLLLISDARFSFLVRTATEIQAQIAIDPATGTTKTGSLRYQELLPADSVLYTLVFLSAERTSRENGRLLPGVIQNCLKTAISSHIQLGGDLTLGRGLMEVRWLPEKSAGGAP
;
A
#
# COMPACT_ATOMS: atom_id res chain seq x y z
N GLY A 1 -17.52 -7.58 -17.46
CA GLY A 1 -16.09 -7.91 -17.62
C GLY A 1 -15.80 -9.24 -16.97
N ALA A 2 -14.77 -9.95 -17.44
CA ALA A 2 -14.32 -11.21 -16.84
C ALA A 2 -13.32 -11.02 -15.69
N VAL A 3 -12.81 -9.78 -15.54
CA VAL A 3 -11.90 -9.33 -14.47
C VAL A 3 -12.61 -8.26 -13.65
N ALA A 4 -12.50 -8.33 -12.33
CA ALA A 4 -12.93 -7.29 -11.41
C ALA A 4 -11.81 -6.97 -10.42
N PHE A 5 -11.53 -5.68 -10.25
CA PHE A 5 -10.55 -5.17 -9.28
C PHE A 5 -11.30 -4.55 -8.10
N THR A 6 -10.80 -4.77 -6.89
CA THR A 6 -11.23 -3.97 -5.74
C THR A 6 -10.48 -2.65 -5.68
N ASP A 7 -10.96 -1.74 -4.84
CA ASP A 7 -10.20 -0.55 -4.46
C ASP A 7 -8.78 -0.93 -4.02
N ALA A 8 -7.81 -0.11 -4.41
CA ALA A 8 -6.45 -0.19 -3.91
C ALA A 8 -6.42 0.34 -2.47
N ARG A 9 -6.07 -0.53 -1.53
CA ARG A 9 -6.07 -0.24 -0.10
C ARG A 9 -4.64 -0.01 0.36
N LEU A 10 -4.44 1.03 1.17
CA LEU A 10 -3.14 1.32 1.78
C LEU A 10 -2.78 0.20 2.78
N LEU A 11 -1.58 -0.36 2.63
CA LEU A 11 -1.01 -1.40 3.48
C LEU A 11 0.07 -0.83 4.41
N ALA A 12 0.95 -0.01 3.85
CA ALA A 12 2.04 0.63 4.57
C ALA A 12 2.27 2.03 4.00
N PHE A 13 2.44 3.00 4.89
CA PHE A 13 2.60 4.40 4.54
C PHE A 13 4.00 4.89 4.94
N PRO A 14 4.78 5.49 4.03
CA PRO A 14 6.11 5.98 4.32
C PRO A 14 6.02 7.32 5.04
N VAL A 15 6.79 7.45 6.12
CA VAL A 15 6.79 8.64 6.98
C VAL A 15 8.23 9.01 7.27
N ARG A 16 8.58 10.28 7.10
CA ARG A 16 9.92 10.78 7.43
C ARG A 16 10.22 10.48 8.89
N SER A 17 11.46 10.07 9.15
CA SER A 17 11.90 9.80 10.50
C SER A 17 13.31 10.31 10.74
N GLN A 18 13.68 10.44 12.02
CA GLN A 18 15.04 10.76 12.42
C GLN A 18 16.02 9.57 12.33
N VAL A 19 15.52 8.33 12.26
CA VAL A 19 16.35 7.11 12.29
C VAL A 19 16.75 6.59 10.90
N ALA A 20 16.07 7.06 9.87
CA ALA A 20 16.25 6.70 8.46
C ALA A 20 15.57 7.78 7.60
N PRO A 21 15.89 7.90 6.29
CA PRO A 21 15.22 8.87 5.42
C PRO A 21 13.69 8.83 5.55
N PHE A 22 13.13 7.63 5.67
CA PHE A 22 11.77 7.38 6.10
C PHE A 22 11.67 5.98 6.72
N VAL A 23 10.54 5.70 7.37
CA VAL A 23 10.11 4.36 7.80
C VAL A 23 8.69 4.14 7.31
N TRP A 24 8.30 2.89 7.13
CA TRP A 24 6.91 2.56 6.88
C TRP A 24 6.15 2.44 8.20
N VAL A 25 4.92 2.91 8.21
CA VAL A 25 3.97 2.70 9.30
C VAL A 25 2.76 1.91 8.81
N THR A 26 2.18 1.12 9.70
CA THR A 26 0.88 0.46 9.53
C THR A 26 0.13 0.47 10.88
N CYS A 27 -1.11 0.02 10.89
CA CYS A 27 -1.95 0.04 12.09
C CYS A 27 -2.89 -1.17 12.20
N PRO A 28 -3.42 -1.47 13.40
CA PRO A 28 -4.32 -2.60 13.63
C PRO A 28 -5.53 -2.64 12.67
N GLY A 29 -6.12 -1.49 12.34
CA GLY A 29 -7.23 -1.39 11.41
C GLY A 29 -6.87 -1.80 9.97
N VAL A 30 -5.67 -1.44 9.50
CA VAL A 30 -5.15 -1.87 8.19
C VAL A 30 -4.89 -3.38 8.19
N LEU A 31 -4.27 -3.91 9.24
CA LEU A 31 -4.00 -5.35 9.37
C LEU A 31 -5.28 -6.19 9.45
N THR A 32 -6.29 -5.72 10.19
CA THR A 32 -7.60 -6.37 10.29
C THR A 32 -8.30 -6.43 8.93
N ARG A 33 -8.15 -5.38 8.11
CA ARG A 33 -8.68 -5.38 6.74
C ARG A 33 -7.90 -6.33 5.84
N LEU A 34 -6.57 -6.30 5.90
CA LEU A 34 -5.70 -7.22 5.16
C LEU A 34 -6.05 -8.68 5.46
N GLY A 35 -6.19 -9.06 6.73
CA GLY A 35 -6.54 -10.43 7.12
C GLY A 35 -7.88 -10.89 6.53
N ARG A 36 -8.90 -10.02 6.49
CA ARG A 36 -10.19 -10.32 5.84
C ARG A 36 -10.05 -10.51 4.34
N ASP A 37 -9.24 -9.68 3.69
CA ASP A 37 -9.05 -9.72 2.24
C ASP A 37 -8.21 -10.92 1.80
N LEU A 38 -7.17 -11.29 2.55
CA LEU A 38 -6.38 -12.50 2.32
C LEU A 38 -7.25 -13.76 2.46
N LYS A 39 -8.12 -13.79 3.47
CA LYS A 39 -9.11 -14.86 3.63
C LYS A 39 -10.08 -14.93 2.44
N LEU A 40 -10.57 -13.78 1.95
CA LEU A 40 -11.43 -13.71 0.77
C LEU A 40 -10.72 -14.18 -0.50
N ALA A 41 -9.42 -13.93 -0.61
CA ALA A 41 -8.57 -14.43 -1.67
C ALA A 41 -8.19 -15.92 -1.53
N GLY A 42 -8.63 -16.60 -0.46
CA GLY A 42 -8.29 -18.00 -0.18
C GLY A 42 -6.82 -18.22 0.21
N LEU A 43 -6.11 -17.15 0.58
CA LEU A 43 -4.72 -17.21 1.01
C LEU A 43 -4.65 -17.46 2.52
N ASP A 44 -3.84 -18.46 2.89
CA ASP A 44 -3.70 -18.92 4.27
C ASP A 44 -2.58 -18.14 4.98
N TYR A 45 -2.85 -16.86 5.24
CA TYR A 45 -1.98 -16.01 6.06
C TYR A 45 -2.63 -15.78 7.41
N HIS A 46 -1.88 -16.05 8.48
CA HIS A 46 -2.26 -15.58 9.80
C HIS A 46 -1.89 -14.10 9.93
N VAL A 47 -2.90 -13.25 10.11
CA VAL A 47 -2.74 -11.82 10.39
C VAL A 47 -3.34 -11.58 11.77
N PRO A 48 -2.52 -11.68 12.84
CA PRO A 48 -3.04 -11.53 14.19
C PRO A 48 -3.50 -10.10 14.41
N VAL A 49 -4.57 -9.95 15.18
CA VAL A 49 -5.11 -8.64 15.55
C VAL A 49 -4.44 -8.20 16.85
N GLY A 50 -3.62 -7.17 16.75
CA GLY A 50 -2.91 -6.58 17.87
C GLY A 50 -2.33 -5.22 17.48
N GLY A 51 -1.96 -4.43 18.48
CA GLY A 51 -1.40 -3.09 18.32
C GLY A 51 -0.66 -2.66 19.57
N PRO A 52 -0.04 -1.47 19.54
CA PRO A 52 0.55 -0.88 20.75
C PRO A 52 -0.54 -0.67 21.82
N ALA A 53 -0.15 -0.83 23.08
CA ALA A 53 -0.99 -0.60 24.25
C ALA A 53 -1.26 0.90 24.49
N GLN A 54 -0.33 1.76 24.12
CA GLN A 54 -0.43 3.21 24.22
C GLN A 54 -0.72 3.84 22.85
N GLU A 55 -1.40 4.99 22.85
CA GLU A 55 -1.68 5.71 21.61
C GLU A 55 -0.40 6.15 20.89
N ASP A 56 0.58 6.65 21.66
CA ASP A 56 1.91 7.04 21.19
C ASP A 56 2.91 5.88 21.21
N GLY A 57 2.43 4.65 21.33
CA GLY A 57 3.25 3.45 21.29
C GLY A 57 3.59 3.02 19.86
N PHE A 58 4.73 2.35 19.69
CA PHE A 58 5.05 1.62 18.47
C PHE A 58 5.67 0.26 18.75
N ILE A 59 5.36 -0.70 17.87
CA ILE A 59 5.97 -2.04 17.84
C ILE A 59 6.74 -2.19 16.52
N PRO A 60 8.05 -2.49 16.54
CA PRO A 60 8.81 -2.74 15.32
C PRO A 60 8.40 -4.09 14.70
N LEU A 61 8.02 -4.09 13.42
CA LEU A 61 7.69 -5.30 12.66
C LEU A 61 8.76 -5.68 11.64
N ARG A 62 9.50 -4.71 11.08
CA ARG A 62 10.61 -4.98 10.15
C ARG A 62 11.72 -3.96 10.40
N GLY A 63 12.97 -4.40 10.29
CA GLY A 63 14.13 -3.55 10.49
C GLY A 63 14.59 -3.47 11.95
N THR A 64 15.77 -2.91 12.17
CA THR A 64 16.35 -2.71 13.50
C THR A 64 16.20 -1.26 13.90
N PHE A 65 15.69 -1.03 15.11
CA PHE A 65 15.59 0.29 15.71
C PHE A 65 16.30 0.26 17.06
N GLU A 66 17.25 1.15 17.30
CA GLU A 66 17.99 1.18 18.57
C GLU A 66 17.33 2.14 19.57
N GLN A 67 16.66 3.16 19.06
CA GLN A 67 16.07 4.24 19.83
C GLN A 67 14.77 3.77 20.49
N ASN A 68 14.60 4.17 21.75
CA ASN A 68 13.35 3.96 22.48
C ASN A 68 12.25 4.94 22.05
N GLN A 69 12.62 6.09 21.48
CA GLN A 69 11.71 7.09 20.96
C GLN A 69 12.07 7.41 19.52
N ILE A 70 11.06 7.47 18.65
CA ILE A 70 11.21 7.79 17.24
C ILE A 70 10.30 8.97 16.94
N ILE A 71 10.85 9.97 16.25
CA ILE A 71 10.06 11.06 15.69
C ILE A 71 9.65 10.65 14.26
N LEU A 72 8.35 10.71 14.00
CA LEU A 72 7.66 10.42 12.75
C LEU A 72 7.00 11.73 12.28
N GLU A 73 7.61 12.42 11.33
CA GLU A 73 7.31 13.83 11.02
C GLU A 73 7.33 14.72 12.29
N ASP A 74 6.16 15.14 12.79
CA ASP A 74 5.96 15.95 13.99
C ASP A 74 5.47 15.15 15.20
N LEU A 75 5.31 13.83 15.06
CA LEU A 75 4.82 12.93 16.09
C LEU A 75 5.96 12.17 16.76
N ALA A 76 6.05 12.23 18.09
CA ALA A 76 6.95 11.38 18.85
C ALA A 76 6.24 10.08 19.31
N VAL A 77 6.78 8.93 18.92
CA VAL A 77 6.29 7.61 19.36
C VAL A 77 7.33 6.90 20.22
N THR A 78 6.88 6.13 21.20
CA THR A 78 7.72 5.40 22.16
C THR A 78 7.60 3.90 21.92
N ARG A 79 8.74 3.21 21.97
CA ARG A 79 8.82 1.78 21.75
C ARG A 79 8.08 1.04 22.86
N GLU A 80 7.32 0.04 22.46
CA GLU A 80 6.74 -0.95 23.36
C GLU A 80 7.45 -2.31 23.23
N GLU A 81 7.25 -3.16 24.24
CA GLU A 81 7.67 -4.56 24.16
C GLU A 81 7.00 -5.23 22.97
N SER A 82 7.76 -6.05 22.23
CA SER A 82 7.26 -6.72 21.05
C SER A 82 6.48 -7.98 21.46
N PRO A 83 5.15 -8.00 21.33
CA PRO A 83 4.33 -9.16 21.69
C PRO A 83 4.57 -10.31 20.71
N GLU A 84 4.18 -11.54 21.09
CA GLU A 84 4.40 -12.75 20.26
C GLU A 84 3.88 -12.60 18.83
N PHE A 85 2.72 -11.95 18.67
CA PHE A 85 2.10 -11.73 17.36
C PHE A 85 2.96 -10.90 16.38
N SER A 86 3.89 -10.09 16.90
CA SER A 86 4.75 -9.23 16.06
C SER A 86 5.67 -10.04 15.15
N GLN A 87 6.11 -11.23 15.60
CA GLN A 87 6.96 -12.12 14.80
C GLN A 87 6.19 -12.74 13.63
N GLU A 88 4.92 -13.06 13.83
CA GLU A 88 4.05 -13.55 12.76
C GLU A 88 3.79 -12.47 11.72
N LEU A 89 3.51 -11.23 12.16
CA LEU A 89 3.38 -10.08 11.27
C LEU A 89 4.68 -9.81 10.50
N THR A 90 5.84 -9.90 11.16
CA THR A 90 7.16 -9.80 10.53
C THR A 90 7.26 -10.76 9.34
N THR A 91 6.91 -12.02 9.56
CA THR A 91 6.93 -13.08 8.53
C THR A 91 5.93 -12.82 7.42
N THR A 92 4.71 -12.42 7.77
CA THR A 92 3.66 -12.07 6.81
C THR A 92 4.10 -10.92 5.89
N PHE A 93 4.66 -9.84 6.44
CA PHE A 93 5.17 -8.73 5.62
C PHE A 93 6.40 -9.11 4.80
N ALA A 94 7.28 -9.98 5.28
CA ALA A 94 8.41 -10.49 4.49
C ALA A 94 7.95 -11.21 3.21
N ASN A 95 6.81 -11.92 3.29
CA ASN A 95 6.24 -12.63 2.15
C ASN A 95 5.41 -11.72 1.23
N LEU A 96 4.55 -10.88 1.81
CA LEU A 96 3.60 -10.04 1.07
C LEU A 96 4.28 -8.81 0.44
N ALA A 97 5.16 -8.15 1.18
CA ALA A 97 5.80 -6.90 0.81
C ALA A 97 7.28 -6.90 1.25
N PRO A 98 8.14 -7.73 0.64
CA PRO A 98 9.55 -7.87 1.04
C PRO A 98 10.32 -6.53 1.01
N GLN A 99 9.95 -5.62 0.11
CA GLN A 99 10.52 -4.28 -0.05
C GLN A 99 10.29 -3.37 1.17
N VAL A 100 9.31 -3.68 2.01
CA VAL A 100 9.05 -2.96 3.26
C VAL A 100 10.02 -3.48 4.32
N ASP A 101 11.16 -2.83 4.47
CA ASP A 101 12.27 -3.31 5.31
C ASP A 101 12.37 -2.61 6.69
N ARG A 102 11.64 -1.51 6.89
CA ARG A 102 11.59 -0.73 8.14
C ARG A 102 10.14 -0.39 8.50
N LEU A 103 9.42 -1.34 9.08
CA LEU A 103 7.99 -1.23 9.37
C LEU A 103 7.74 -1.07 10.86
N LEU A 104 6.95 -0.07 11.21
CA LEU A 104 6.42 0.17 12.54
C LEU A 104 4.92 -0.07 12.56
N LEU A 105 4.44 -0.78 13.58
CA LEU A 105 3.03 -0.85 13.94
C LEU A 105 2.74 0.22 14.99
N ILE A 106 1.86 1.16 14.64
CA ILE A 106 1.42 2.26 15.52
C ILE A 106 -0.09 2.16 15.75
N SER A 107 -0.63 2.98 16.66
CA SER A 107 -2.08 3.02 16.90
C SER A 107 -2.84 3.53 15.67
N ASP A 108 -4.11 3.13 15.54
CA ASP A 108 -4.99 3.60 14.45
C ASP A 108 -5.13 5.13 14.44
N ALA A 109 -5.14 5.76 15.62
CA ALA A 109 -5.22 7.22 15.75
C ALA A 109 -4.00 7.91 15.15
N ARG A 110 -2.79 7.42 15.47
CA ARG A 110 -1.54 7.98 14.92
C ARG A 110 -1.35 7.69 13.45
N PHE A 111 -1.73 6.51 13.00
CA PHE A 111 -1.73 6.20 11.58
C PHE A 111 -2.70 7.11 10.79
N SER A 112 -3.92 7.29 11.29
CA SER A 112 -4.92 8.19 10.69
C SER A 112 -4.43 9.64 10.64
N PHE A 113 -3.75 10.10 11.70
CA PHE A 113 -3.13 11.42 11.72
C PHE A 113 -2.07 11.55 10.61
N LEU A 114 -1.08 10.64 10.59
CA LEU A 114 0.03 10.69 9.63
C LEU A 114 -0.45 10.60 8.17
N VAL A 115 -1.39 9.71 7.85
CA VAL A 115 -1.92 9.58 6.48
C VAL A 115 -2.67 10.83 6.01
N ARG A 116 -3.17 11.67 6.93
CA ARG A 116 -3.84 12.94 6.60
C ARG A 116 -2.91 14.14 6.51
N THR A 117 -1.75 14.08 7.18
CA THR A 117 -0.88 15.24 7.36
C THR A 117 0.47 15.11 6.66
N ALA A 118 0.94 13.89 6.41
CA ALA A 118 2.24 13.61 5.81
C ALA A 118 2.13 13.24 4.31
N THR A 119 1.02 13.57 3.66
CA THR A 119 0.91 13.56 2.20
C THR A 119 1.63 14.76 1.60
N GLU A 120 2.05 14.62 0.35
CA GLU A 120 2.73 15.71 -0.34
C GLU A 120 1.69 16.69 -0.91
N ILE A 121 1.75 17.95 -0.47
CA ILE A 121 0.91 19.03 -1.02
C ILE A 121 1.76 19.93 -1.91
N GLN A 122 1.52 19.90 -3.21
CA GLN A 122 2.23 20.72 -4.19
C GLN A 122 1.37 21.89 -4.70
N ALA A 123 1.93 23.09 -4.64
CA ALA A 123 1.40 24.24 -5.36
C ALA A 123 1.81 24.19 -6.84
N GLN A 124 0.85 24.38 -7.74
CA GLN A 124 1.04 24.41 -9.18
C GLN A 124 0.53 25.74 -9.73
N ILE A 125 1.29 26.33 -10.65
CA ILE A 125 0.95 27.58 -11.33
C ILE A 125 1.21 27.44 -12.84
N ALA A 126 0.51 28.25 -13.63
CA ALA A 126 0.84 28.42 -15.05
C ALA A 126 1.57 29.76 -15.25
N ILE A 127 2.73 29.73 -15.89
CA ILE A 127 3.48 30.94 -16.24
C ILE A 127 3.02 31.45 -17.61
N ASP A 128 2.82 32.76 -17.74
CA ASP A 128 2.64 33.43 -19.02
C ASP A 128 4.01 33.60 -19.70
N PRO A 129 4.23 32.99 -20.88
CA PRO A 129 5.51 33.07 -21.56
C PRO A 129 5.87 34.48 -22.05
N ALA A 130 4.89 35.38 -22.23
CA ALA A 130 5.14 36.73 -22.70
C ALA A 130 5.67 37.65 -21.58
N THR A 131 5.18 37.48 -20.35
CA THR A 131 5.52 38.34 -19.21
C THR A 131 6.50 37.68 -18.24
N GLY A 132 6.62 36.35 -18.27
CA GLY A 132 7.38 35.58 -17.26
C GLY A 132 6.69 35.53 -15.89
N THR A 133 5.44 35.95 -15.79
CA THR A 133 4.68 36.01 -14.52
C THR A 133 3.58 34.96 -14.47
N THR A 134 3.07 34.65 -13.28
CA THR A 134 1.93 33.74 -13.10
C THR A 134 0.68 34.25 -13.81
N LYS A 135 -0.02 33.36 -14.52
CA LYS A 135 -1.34 33.63 -15.10
C LYS A 135 -2.36 33.77 -13.97
N THR A 136 -3.16 34.84 -14.02
CA THR A 136 -4.24 35.10 -13.07
C THR A 136 -5.17 33.89 -12.97
N GLY A 137 -5.43 33.43 -11.74
CA GLY A 137 -6.32 32.29 -11.45
C GLY A 137 -5.71 30.89 -11.69
N SER A 138 -4.43 30.78 -12.05
CA SER A 138 -3.80 29.48 -12.33
C SER A 138 -3.30 28.71 -11.11
N LEU A 139 -3.23 29.36 -9.93
CA LEU A 139 -2.75 28.72 -8.70
C LEU A 139 -3.73 27.62 -8.27
N ARG A 140 -3.20 26.40 -8.13
CA ARG A 140 -3.93 25.24 -7.57
C ARG A 140 -3.03 24.44 -6.64
N TYR A 141 -3.62 23.82 -5.64
CA TYR A 141 -2.94 22.85 -4.79
C TYR A 141 -3.34 21.44 -5.19
N GLN A 142 -2.39 20.53 -5.14
CA GLN A 142 -2.61 19.12 -5.45
C GLN A 142 -1.97 18.27 -4.37
N GLU A 143 -2.75 17.34 -3.85
CA GLU A 143 -2.29 16.31 -2.93
C GLU A 143 -1.79 15.09 -3.70
N LEU A 144 -0.66 14.55 -3.27
CA LEU A 144 -0.02 13.37 -3.85
C LEU A 144 0.21 12.35 -2.73
N LEU A 145 -0.16 11.10 -3.02
CA LEU A 145 0.27 9.98 -2.19
C LEU A 145 1.81 9.87 -2.32
N PRO A 146 2.57 9.87 -1.21
CA PRO A 146 4.03 9.79 -1.27
C PRO A 146 4.51 8.56 -2.04
N ALA A 147 5.65 8.73 -2.74
CA ALA A 147 6.41 7.60 -3.25
C ALA A 147 6.74 6.62 -2.10
N ASP A 148 6.93 5.34 -2.43
CA ASP A 148 7.13 4.25 -1.47
C ASP A 148 5.88 3.83 -0.67
N SER A 149 4.71 4.42 -0.92
CA SER A 149 3.44 3.92 -0.38
C SER A 149 3.11 2.54 -0.94
N VAL A 150 2.79 1.60 -0.06
CA VAL A 150 2.43 0.24 -0.44
C VAL A 150 0.92 0.08 -0.42
N LEU A 151 0.37 -0.27 -1.57
CA LEU A 151 -1.05 -0.54 -1.77
C LEU A 151 -1.25 -2.01 -2.13
N TYR A 152 -2.45 -2.53 -1.92
CA TYR A 152 -2.87 -3.83 -2.43
C TYR A 152 -4.28 -3.78 -3.00
N THR A 153 -4.57 -4.65 -3.95
CA THR A 153 -5.89 -4.84 -4.55
C THR A 153 -6.16 -6.33 -4.71
N LEU A 154 -7.42 -6.74 -4.58
CA LEU A 154 -7.86 -8.08 -4.95
C LEU A 154 -8.33 -8.07 -6.40
N VAL A 155 -7.92 -9.11 -7.14
CA VAL A 155 -8.34 -9.30 -8.53
C VAL A 155 -9.17 -10.58 -8.61
N PHE A 156 -10.46 -10.42 -8.90
CA PHE A 156 -11.38 -11.52 -9.13
C PHE A 156 -11.45 -11.84 -10.62
N LEU A 157 -11.29 -13.11 -10.94
CA LEU A 157 -11.33 -13.62 -12.31
C LEU A 157 -12.51 -14.56 -12.46
N SER A 158 -13.23 -14.43 -13.56
CA SER A 158 -14.35 -15.28 -13.95
C SER A 158 -14.19 -15.68 -15.41
N ALA A 159 -14.90 -16.73 -15.82
CA ALA A 159 -14.93 -17.09 -17.23
C ALA A 159 -15.58 -15.97 -18.05
N GLU A 160 -15.12 -15.77 -19.29
CA GLU A 160 -15.75 -14.83 -20.20
C GLU A 160 -17.23 -15.18 -20.39
N ARG A 161 -18.12 -14.20 -20.19
CA ARG A 161 -19.57 -14.42 -20.31
C ARG A 161 -20.00 -14.58 -21.78
N THR A 162 -19.35 -13.86 -22.69
CA THR A 162 -19.63 -13.87 -24.13
C THR A 162 -18.99 -15.09 -24.77
N SER A 163 -19.77 -15.87 -25.50
CA SER A 163 -19.22 -16.95 -26.34
C SER A 163 -18.75 -16.36 -27.66
N ARG A 164 -17.50 -16.61 -28.04
CA ARG A 164 -16.98 -16.33 -29.39
C ARG A 164 -16.90 -17.64 -30.18
N GLU A 165 -16.59 -17.57 -31.47
CA GLU A 165 -16.40 -18.76 -32.33
C GLU A 165 -15.36 -19.73 -31.75
N ASN A 166 -14.34 -19.21 -31.05
CA ASN A 166 -13.28 -20.01 -30.41
C ASN A 166 -13.59 -20.43 -28.95
N GLY A 167 -14.85 -20.34 -28.52
CA GLY A 167 -15.27 -20.62 -27.15
C GLY A 167 -15.10 -19.44 -26.18
N ARG A 168 -15.16 -19.72 -24.87
CA ARG A 168 -15.00 -18.74 -23.79
C ARG A 168 -13.58 -18.77 -23.24
N LEU A 169 -13.00 -17.61 -22.96
CA LEU A 169 -11.74 -17.55 -22.23
C LEU A 169 -11.95 -18.05 -20.78
N LEU A 170 -11.11 -19.00 -20.38
CA LEU A 170 -11.08 -19.55 -19.04
C LEU A 170 -10.33 -18.59 -18.09
N PRO A 171 -10.67 -18.58 -16.77
CA PRO A 171 -10.01 -17.70 -15.79
C PRO A 171 -8.48 -17.75 -15.82
N GLY A 172 -7.89 -18.95 -15.93
CA GLY A 172 -6.43 -19.10 -15.97
C GLY A 172 -5.77 -18.48 -17.21
N VAL A 173 -6.45 -18.47 -18.36
CA VAL A 173 -5.94 -17.78 -19.57
C VAL A 173 -5.97 -16.27 -19.36
N ILE A 174 -7.09 -15.76 -18.83
CA ILE A 174 -7.27 -14.32 -18.54
C ILE A 174 -6.22 -13.84 -17.53
N GLN A 175 -5.96 -14.64 -16.49
CA GLN A 175 -4.92 -14.39 -15.49
C GLN A 175 -3.54 -14.25 -16.12
N ASN A 176 -3.15 -15.19 -16.98
CA ASN A 176 -1.85 -15.17 -17.64
C ASN A 176 -1.71 -13.94 -18.54
N CYS A 177 -2.76 -13.60 -19.30
CA CYS A 177 -2.80 -12.36 -20.08
C CYS A 177 -2.62 -11.14 -19.19
N LEU A 178 -3.29 -11.08 -18.04
CA LEU A 178 -3.22 -9.95 -17.11
C LEU A 178 -1.82 -9.80 -16.49
N LYS A 179 -1.24 -10.89 -15.99
CA LYS A 179 0.13 -10.92 -15.44
C LYS A 179 1.18 -10.57 -16.49
N THR A 180 0.95 -10.94 -17.75
CA THR A 180 1.84 -10.58 -18.87
C THR A 180 1.72 -9.10 -19.23
N ALA A 181 0.49 -8.57 -19.28
CA ALA A 181 0.23 -7.17 -19.59
C ALA A 181 0.73 -6.22 -18.49
N ILE A 182 0.66 -6.64 -17.23
CA ILE A 182 1.10 -5.88 -16.05
C ILE A 182 2.22 -6.69 -15.37
N SER A 183 3.38 -6.74 -16.03
CA SER A 183 4.47 -7.62 -15.62
C SER A 183 5.36 -7.03 -14.53
N SER A 184 5.52 -5.70 -14.49
CA SER A 184 6.42 -5.05 -13.54
C SER A 184 5.91 -3.71 -13.02
N HIS A 185 5.43 -2.83 -13.90
CA HIS A 185 5.00 -1.49 -13.53
C HIS A 185 3.71 -1.11 -14.23
N ILE A 186 2.94 -0.25 -13.58
CA ILE A 186 1.74 0.36 -14.13
C ILE A 186 1.74 1.85 -13.76
N GLN A 187 1.12 2.67 -14.59
CA GLN A 187 0.79 4.05 -14.21
C GLN A 187 -0.67 4.11 -13.74
N LEU A 188 -0.90 4.70 -12.57
CA LEU A 188 -2.21 4.93 -11.98
C LEU A 188 -2.41 6.42 -11.66
N GLY A 189 -3.62 6.93 -11.92
CA GLY A 189 -3.98 8.33 -11.65
C GLY A 189 -3.63 9.29 -12.78
N GLY A 190 -3.64 10.59 -12.48
CA GLY A 190 -3.32 11.67 -13.42
C GLY A 190 -1.83 11.97 -13.52
N ASP A 191 -1.49 13.09 -14.17
CA ASP A 191 -0.13 13.67 -14.21
C ASP A 191 0.99 12.73 -14.70
N LEU A 192 0.66 11.78 -15.59
CA LEU A 192 1.65 10.91 -16.25
C LEU A 192 2.76 11.74 -16.93
N THR A 193 2.40 12.85 -17.58
CA THR A 193 3.36 13.74 -18.26
C THR A 193 4.31 14.46 -17.30
N LEU A 194 4.00 14.48 -16.01
CA LEU A 194 4.85 15.00 -14.94
C LEU A 194 5.57 13.86 -14.18
N GLY A 195 5.52 12.63 -14.70
CA GLY A 195 6.21 11.48 -14.13
C GLY A 195 5.53 10.89 -12.88
N ARG A 196 4.23 11.12 -12.68
CA ARG A 196 3.52 10.69 -11.46
C ARG A 196 2.72 9.41 -11.65
N GLY A 197 2.53 8.71 -10.54
CA GLY A 197 1.65 7.54 -10.47
C GLY A 197 2.24 6.25 -11.02
N LEU A 198 3.55 6.20 -11.30
CA LEU A 198 4.24 4.97 -11.65
C LEU A 198 4.38 4.09 -10.40
N MET A 199 3.89 2.86 -10.48
CA MET A 199 3.89 1.90 -9.38
C MET A 199 4.45 0.57 -9.84
N GLU A 200 5.33 -0.01 -9.02
CA GLU A 200 5.73 -1.42 -9.17
C GLU A 200 4.56 -2.33 -8.79
N VAL A 201 4.38 -3.41 -9.56
CA VAL A 201 3.33 -4.41 -9.36
C VAL A 201 3.96 -5.76 -9.04
N ARG A 202 3.61 -6.28 -7.88
CA ARG A 202 3.96 -7.64 -7.45
C ARG A 202 2.71 -8.51 -7.39
N TRP A 203 2.66 -9.54 -8.21
CA TRP A 203 1.62 -10.56 -8.15
C TRP A 203 1.95 -11.58 -7.05
N LEU A 204 1.05 -11.74 -6.08
CA LEU A 204 1.21 -12.77 -5.05
C LEU A 204 0.90 -14.17 -5.63
N PRO A 205 1.62 -15.21 -5.16
CA PRO A 205 1.42 -16.58 -5.60
C PRO A 205 0.05 -17.11 -5.14
N GLU A 206 -0.50 -18.04 -5.92
CA GLU A 206 -1.76 -18.71 -5.59
C GLU A 206 -1.54 -19.82 -4.57
N LYS A 207 -2.59 -20.14 -3.81
CA LYS A 207 -2.72 -21.48 -3.25
C LYS A 207 -2.98 -22.43 -4.43
N SER A 208 -2.13 -23.44 -4.62
CA SER A 208 -2.36 -24.49 -5.61
C SER A 208 -3.79 -25.02 -5.47
N ALA A 209 -4.60 -24.88 -6.51
CA ALA A 209 -6.03 -25.21 -6.49
C ALA A 209 -6.25 -26.70 -6.20
N GLY A 210 -6.47 -27.02 -4.93
CA GLY A 210 -7.08 -28.26 -4.46
C GLY A 210 -8.38 -27.91 -3.73
N GLY A 211 -9.47 -27.79 -4.48
CA GLY A 211 -10.81 -27.56 -3.95
C GLY A 211 -11.45 -26.27 -4.46
N ALA A 212 -12.35 -26.41 -5.43
CA ALA A 212 -13.39 -25.42 -5.67
C ALA A 212 -14.28 -25.28 -4.42
N PRO A 213 -14.94 -24.12 -4.20
CA PRO A 213 -16.09 -24.07 -3.31
C PRO A 213 -17.23 -24.95 -3.84
#